data_AF-X1ADV9-F1
#
_entry.id   AF-X1ADV9-F1
#
_cell.length_a   1.000
_cell.length_b   1.000
_cell.length_c   1.000
_cell.angle_alpha   90.00
_cell.angle_beta   90.00
_cell.angle_gamma   90.00
#
_symmetry.space_group_name_H-M   'P 1'
#
loop_
_entity.id
_entity.type
_entity.pdbx_description
1 polymer ?
#
loop_
_entity_poly.entity_id
_entity_poly.type
_entity_poly.pdbx_seq_one_letter_code
_entity_poly.pdbx_strand_id
1 'polypeptide(L)'
;GTELGKKAKEYIARGDLVPDDITIPMILDRLKQDDCKNGWLLDGFPRNGIQGETLSDALKKENIKLDYVIEILLDREIAKSRIMGRRLCANDNNHPNNIFIDAIKPAEKDGGFVCRVCGGELSARSDDQDEEAINKRHKIYYDKETGTLAAVEFFKKLSAENNGSPKVIRIDGKPGVKEVCENLAAQL
;
A
#
# COMPACT_ATOMS: atom_id res chain seq x y z
N GLY A 1 20.75 4.48 15.37
CA GLY A 1 19.30 4.74 15.43
C GLY A 1 19.07 6.03 16.16
N THR A 2 18.14 6.86 15.68
CA THR A 2 17.80 8.17 16.27
C THR A 2 17.07 8.00 17.61
N GLU A 3 17.03 9.05 18.43
CA GLU A 3 16.26 9.04 19.69
C GLU A 3 14.77 8.77 19.47
N LEU A 4 14.20 9.26 18.36
CA LEU A 4 12.83 8.94 17.95
C LEU A 4 12.66 7.46 17.58
N GLY A 5 13.62 6.88 16.84
CA GLY A 5 13.60 5.47 16.49
C GLY A 5 13.69 4.53 17.70
N LYS A 6 14.39 4.95 18.77
CA LYS A 6 14.40 4.20 20.04
C LYS A 6 13.03 4.21 20.71
N LYS A 7 12.38 5.39 20.80
CA LYS A 7 11.01 5.50 21.34
C LYS A 7 10.01 4.67 20.54
N ALA A 8 10.06 4.73 19.21
CA ALA A 8 9.18 3.93 18.35
C ALA A 8 9.35 2.42 18.59
N LYS A 9 10.59 1.97 18.81
CA LYS A 9 10.90 0.56 19.09
C LYS A 9 10.21 0.06 20.38
N GLU A 10 10.03 0.90 21.39
CA GLU A 10 9.34 0.54 22.64
C GLU A 10 7.85 0.26 22.40
N TYR A 11 7.17 1.05 21.55
CA TYR A 11 5.78 0.79 21.17
C TYR A 11 5.65 -0.49 20.34
N ILE A 12 6.51 -0.65 19.32
CA ILE A 12 6.50 -1.84 18.46
C ILE A 12 6.78 -3.12 19.27
N ALA A 13 7.72 -3.08 20.23
CA ALA A 13 8.03 -4.22 21.09
C ALA A 13 6.85 -4.65 21.98
N ARG A 14 5.94 -3.72 22.30
CA ARG A 14 4.71 -3.99 23.05
C ARG A 14 3.52 -4.36 22.15
N GLY A 15 3.68 -4.31 20.83
CA GLY A 15 2.61 -4.51 19.86
C GLY A 15 1.69 -3.30 19.67
N ASP A 16 2.07 -2.14 20.22
CA ASP A 16 1.32 -0.89 20.10
C ASP A 16 1.62 -0.17 18.78
N LEU A 17 0.66 0.62 18.32
CA LEU A 17 0.92 1.59 17.25
C LEU A 17 1.80 2.70 17.78
N VAL A 18 2.81 3.10 16.99
CA VAL A 18 3.63 4.27 17.28
C VAL A 18 2.73 5.51 17.17
N PRO A 19 2.65 6.35 18.23
CA PRO A 19 1.88 7.59 18.19
C PRO A 19 2.22 8.51 17.01
N ASP A 20 1.24 9.29 16.55
CA ASP A 20 1.39 10.18 15.38
C ASP A 20 2.40 11.31 15.62
N ASP A 21 2.50 11.79 16.86
CA ASP A 21 3.45 12.80 17.32
C ASP A 21 4.91 12.30 17.33
N ILE A 22 5.13 10.99 17.26
CA ILE A 22 6.44 10.37 17.05
C ILE A 22 6.64 10.04 15.56
N THR A 23 5.60 9.51 14.90
CA THR A 23 5.68 9.01 13.52
C THR A 23 5.98 10.12 12.52
N ILE A 24 5.32 11.28 12.62
CA ILE A 24 5.53 12.39 11.68
C ILE A 24 6.95 12.97 11.78
N PRO A 25 7.49 13.28 12.97
CA PRO A 25 8.89 13.69 13.10
C PRO A 25 9.88 12.66 12.55
N MET A 26 9.61 11.35 12.71
CA MET A 26 10.45 10.31 12.12
C MET A 26 10.43 10.32 10.59
N ILE A 27 9.24 10.53 9.98
CA ILE A 27 9.11 10.68 8.53
C ILE A 27 9.88 11.91 8.06
N LEU A 28 9.70 13.07 8.71
CA LEU A 28 10.40 14.30 8.34
C LEU A 28 11.93 14.17 8.45
N ASP A 29 12.43 13.59 9.54
CA ASP A 29 13.87 13.33 9.73
C ASP A 29 14.41 12.42 8.61
N ARG A 30 13.62 11.41 8.22
CA ARG A 30 13.97 10.50 7.13
C ARG A 30 14.00 11.21 5.77
N LEU A 31 13.03 12.07 5.48
CA LEU A 31 12.91 12.80 4.22
C LEU A 31 13.99 13.88 4.05
N LYS A 32 14.63 14.32 5.14
CA LYS A 32 15.74 15.30 5.12
C LYS A 32 17.11 14.68 4.82
N GLN A 33 17.21 13.35 4.75
CA GLN A 33 18.47 12.66 4.45
C GLN A 33 18.89 12.89 2.99
N ASP A 34 20.20 12.77 2.72
CA ASP A 34 20.79 13.11 1.42
C ASP A 34 20.22 12.30 0.25
N ASP A 35 19.84 11.04 0.48
CA ASP A 35 19.29 10.15 -0.54
C ASP A 35 17.85 10.53 -0.95
N CYS A 36 17.14 11.31 -0.14
CA CYS A 36 15.79 11.81 -0.45
C CYS A 36 15.78 13.13 -1.25
N LYS A 37 16.94 13.75 -1.48
CA LYS A 37 17.05 15.03 -2.20
C LYS A 37 16.53 14.97 -3.64
N ASN A 38 16.65 13.81 -4.29
CA ASN A 38 16.22 13.59 -5.67
C ASN A 38 14.77 13.08 -5.78
N GLY A 39 14.07 12.99 -4.65
CA GLY A 39 12.72 12.46 -4.58
C GLY A 39 12.58 11.36 -3.54
N TRP A 40 11.33 11.03 -3.25
CA TRP A 40 10.97 10.04 -2.25
C TRP A 40 9.61 9.45 -2.58
N LEU A 41 9.36 8.25 -2.07
CA LEU A 41 8.06 7.59 -2.11
C LEU A 41 7.72 7.18 -0.68
N LEU A 42 6.64 7.73 -0.15
CA LEU A 42 6.10 7.30 1.13
C LEU A 42 5.04 6.23 0.89
N ASP A 43 5.25 5.04 1.46
CA ASP A 43 4.32 3.90 1.35
C ASP A 43 3.81 3.50 2.73
N GLY A 44 2.50 3.27 2.83
CA GLY A 44 1.83 2.82 4.05
C GLY A 44 1.51 3.89 5.10
N PHE A 45 1.75 5.17 4.81
CA PHE A 45 1.35 6.34 5.61
C PHE A 45 0.92 7.49 4.69
N PRO A 46 -0.14 8.25 5.01
CA PRO A 46 -1.02 8.17 6.19
C PRO A 46 -2.03 7.01 6.12
N ARG A 47 -2.59 6.62 7.27
CA ARG A 47 -3.60 5.57 7.42
C ARG A 47 -4.97 6.06 7.87
N ASN A 48 -5.09 7.32 8.26
CA ASN A 48 -6.34 7.98 8.63
C ASN A 48 -6.34 9.45 8.16
N GLY A 49 -7.53 10.09 8.14
CA GLY A 49 -7.68 11.47 7.69
C GLY A 49 -6.84 12.50 8.47
N ILE A 50 -6.79 12.36 9.80
CA ILE A 50 -6.04 13.27 10.70
C ILE A 50 -4.54 13.22 10.38
N GLN A 51 -3.99 12.03 10.14
CA GLN A 51 -2.61 11.84 9.71
C GLN A 51 -2.34 12.49 8.35
N GLY A 52 -3.31 12.46 7.43
CA GLY A 52 -3.20 13.13 6.12
C GLY A 52 -3.05 14.64 6.25
N GLU A 53 -3.92 15.26 7.05
CA GLU A 53 -3.84 16.69 7.37
C GLU A 53 -2.51 17.04 8.05
N THR A 54 -2.16 16.31 9.10
CA THR A 54 -0.96 16.57 9.89
C THR A 54 0.32 16.40 9.07
N LEU A 55 0.37 15.39 8.18
CA LEU A 55 1.48 15.22 7.24
C LEU A 55 1.59 16.38 6.26
N SER A 56 0.47 16.80 5.66
CA SER A 56 0.44 17.94 4.74
C SER A 56 1.01 19.20 5.40
N ASP A 57 0.58 19.50 6.62
CA ASP A 57 1.05 20.67 7.36
C ASP A 57 2.52 20.58 7.75
N ALA A 58 2.97 19.39 8.15
CA ALA A 58 4.35 19.11 8.48
C ALA A 58 5.28 19.30 7.28
N LEU A 59 4.90 18.77 6.11
CA LEU A 59 5.65 18.92 4.86
C LEU A 59 5.72 20.40 4.43
N LYS A 60 4.60 21.14 4.51
CA LYS A 60 4.56 22.58 4.20
C LYS A 60 5.50 23.39 5.11
N LYS A 61 5.49 23.13 6.43
CA LYS A 61 6.36 23.82 7.40
C LYS A 61 7.85 23.61 7.11
N GLU A 62 8.20 22.42 6.64
CA GLU A 62 9.58 22.04 6.33
C GLU A 62 9.97 22.36 4.87
N ASN A 63 9.08 23.01 4.11
CA ASN A 63 9.25 23.31 2.69
C ASN A 63 9.59 22.05 1.85
N ILE A 64 9.04 20.90 2.25
CA ILE A 64 9.14 19.64 1.51
C ILE A 64 7.91 19.55 0.61
N LYS A 65 8.13 19.53 -0.70
CA LYS A 65 7.04 19.45 -1.68
C LYS A 65 6.52 18.02 -1.80
N LEU A 66 5.20 17.87 -1.76
CA LEU A 66 4.50 16.67 -2.19
C LEU A 66 3.99 16.90 -3.60
N ASP A 67 4.52 16.18 -4.57
CA ASP A 67 4.16 16.35 -5.98
C ASP A 67 2.93 15.53 -6.38
N TYR A 68 2.87 14.26 -5.94
CA TYR A 68 1.84 13.31 -6.35
C TYR A 68 1.29 12.53 -5.17
N VAL A 69 -0.01 12.21 -5.24
CA VAL A 69 -0.67 11.20 -4.40
C VAL A 69 -1.24 10.15 -5.33
N ILE A 70 -0.82 8.90 -5.18
CA ILE A 70 -1.22 7.80 -6.07
C ILE A 70 -2.19 6.89 -5.31
N GLU A 71 -3.42 6.77 -5.83
CA GLU A 71 -4.45 5.84 -5.35
C GLU A 71 -4.61 4.70 -6.37
N ILE A 72 -4.24 3.47 -5.96
CA ILE A 72 -4.55 2.27 -6.72
C ILE A 72 -5.95 1.79 -6.31
N LEU A 73 -6.91 1.90 -7.23
CA LEU A 73 -8.27 1.49 -6.98
C LEU A 73 -8.43 -0.02 -7.13
N LEU A 74 -9.06 -0.62 -6.13
CA LEU A 74 -9.53 -1.99 -6.22
C LEU A 74 -10.74 -2.15 -5.31
N ASP A 75 -11.77 -2.84 -5.78
CA ASP A 75 -12.91 -3.16 -4.93
C ASP A 75 -12.47 -4.06 -3.78
N ARG A 76 -13.03 -3.84 -2.58
CA ARG A 76 -12.67 -4.55 -1.35
C ARG A 76 -12.71 -6.08 -1.52
N GLU A 77 -13.74 -6.59 -2.17
CA GLU A 77 -13.89 -8.03 -2.38
C GLU A 77 -12.90 -8.59 -3.41
N ILE A 78 -12.55 -7.80 -4.44
CA ILE A 78 -11.50 -8.17 -5.39
C ILE A 78 -10.15 -8.18 -4.68
N ALA A 79 -9.84 -7.16 -3.87
CA ALA A 79 -8.62 -7.10 -3.06
C ALA A 79 -8.51 -8.31 -2.12
N LYS A 80 -9.60 -8.65 -1.41
CA LYS A 80 -9.67 -9.81 -0.52
C LYS A 80 -9.42 -11.11 -1.29
N SER A 81 -10.14 -11.29 -2.40
CA SER A 81 -10.00 -12.46 -3.26
C SER A 81 -8.55 -12.61 -3.75
N ARG A 82 -7.92 -11.53 -4.22
CA ARG A 82 -6.52 -11.57 -4.67
C ARG A 82 -5.53 -11.98 -3.57
N ILE A 83 -5.75 -11.55 -2.32
CA ILE A 83 -4.93 -12.01 -1.19
C ILE A 83 -5.12 -13.52 -0.99
N MET A 84 -6.36 -13.97 -0.80
CA MET A 84 -6.69 -15.36 -0.51
C MET A 84 -6.34 -16.32 -1.66
N GLY A 85 -6.35 -15.81 -2.88
CA GLY A 85 -6.08 -16.56 -4.10
C GLY A 85 -4.62 -16.87 -4.37
N ARG A 86 -3.68 -16.24 -3.64
CA ARG A 86 -2.25 -16.47 -3.83
C ARG A 86 -1.90 -17.94 -3.58
N ARG A 87 -1.11 -18.51 -4.47
CA ARG A 87 -0.53 -19.85 -4.35
C ARG A 87 0.98 -19.77 -4.49
N LEU A 88 1.70 -20.46 -3.61
CA LEU A 88 3.15 -20.55 -3.62
C LEU A 88 3.58 -21.82 -4.33
N CYS A 89 4.53 -21.71 -5.25
CA CYS A 89 5.12 -22.88 -5.88
C CYS A 89 6.21 -23.47 -4.99
N ALA A 90 6.14 -24.78 -4.78
CA ALA A 90 7.13 -25.52 -4.00
C ALA A 90 8.56 -25.42 -4.57
N ASN A 91 8.70 -25.17 -5.87
CA ASN A 91 10.01 -25.08 -6.54
C ASN A 91 10.58 -23.66 -6.53
N ASP A 92 9.74 -22.62 -6.62
CA ASP A 92 10.16 -21.21 -6.58
C ASP A 92 8.99 -20.30 -6.19
N ASN A 93 9.08 -19.67 -5.03
CA ASN A 93 8.08 -18.73 -4.53
C ASN A 93 7.92 -17.48 -5.40
N ASN A 94 8.87 -17.20 -6.30
CA ASN A 94 8.77 -16.10 -7.26
C ASN A 94 7.89 -16.43 -8.47
N HIS A 95 7.46 -17.68 -8.66
CA HIS A 95 6.50 -18.04 -9.71
C HIS A 95 5.10 -17.52 -9.35
N PRO A 96 4.57 -16.49 -10.02
CA PRO A 96 3.31 -15.88 -9.64
C PRO A 96 2.15 -16.83 -9.99
N ASN A 97 1.37 -17.19 -8.99
CA ASN A 97 0.19 -18.03 -9.13
C ASN A 97 -0.94 -17.45 -8.27
N ASN A 98 -2.09 -17.15 -8.89
CA ASN A 98 -3.25 -16.64 -8.19
C ASN A 98 -4.55 -17.13 -8.84
N ILE A 99 -5.39 -17.82 -8.08
CA ILE A 99 -6.62 -18.43 -8.63
C ILE A 99 -7.71 -17.41 -9.03
N PHE A 100 -7.60 -16.16 -8.58
CA PHE A 100 -8.54 -15.06 -8.89
C PHE A 100 -7.96 -13.99 -9.82
N ILE A 101 -6.78 -14.22 -10.42
CA ILE A 101 -6.19 -13.31 -11.41
C ILE A 101 -5.89 -14.11 -12.67
N ASP A 102 -6.73 -13.95 -13.70
CA ASP A 102 -6.68 -14.76 -14.93
C ASP A 102 -5.30 -14.78 -15.60
N ALA A 103 -4.63 -13.61 -15.67
CA ALA A 103 -3.29 -13.49 -16.28
C ALA A 103 -2.22 -14.39 -15.62
N ILE A 104 -2.40 -14.73 -14.34
CA ILE A 104 -1.47 -15.57 -13.56
C ILE A 104 -2.18 -16.74 -12.89
N LYS A 105 -3.31 -17.18 -13.46
CA LYS A 105 -4.03 -18.34 -12.95
C LYS A 105 -3.14 -19.59 -13.04
N PRO A 106 -3.10 -20.43 -12.00
CA PRO A 106 -2.39 -21.71 -12.07
C PRO A 106 -2.89 -22.58 -13.22
N ALA A 107 -2.03 -23.49 -13.70
CA ALA A 107 -2.43 -24.48 -14.69
C ALA A 107 -3.24 -25.61 -14.01
N GLU A 108 -4.18 -26.21 -14.73
CA GLU A 108 -4.92 -27.38 -14.26
C GLU A 108 -4.28 -28.67 -14.77
N LYS A 109 -4.08 -29.64 -13.88
CA LYS A 109 -3.54 -30.97 -14.19
C LYS A 109 -4.13 -32.00 -13.24
N ASP A 110 -4.60 -33.12 -13.78
CA ASP A 110 -5.14 -34.26 -13.01
C ASP A 110 -6.25 -33.86 -12.00
N GLY A 111 -7.06 -32.85 -12.35
CA GLY A 111 -8.16 -32.35 -11.50
C GLY A 111 -7.74 -31.38 -10.40
N GLY A 112 -6.47 -30.94 -10.36
CA GLY A 112 -5.96 -29.96 -9.41
C GLY A 112 -5.16 -28.83 -10.07
N PHE A 113 -4.76 -27.84 -9.27
CA PHE A 113 -3.90 -26.74 -9.72
C PHE A 113 -2.42 -27.07 -9.53
N VAL A 114 -1.62 -26.81 -10.56
CA VAL A 114 -0.16 -26.87 -10.53
C VAL A 114 0.42 -25.53 -10.97
N CYS A 115 1.68 -25.28 -10.62
CA CYS A 115 2.35 -24.04 -10.96
C CYS A 115 2.33 -23.79 -12.46
N ARG A 116 1.81 -22.63 -12.88
CA ARG A 116 1.73 -22.24 -14.31
C ARG A 116 3.09 -22.09 -15.01
N VAL A 117 4.18 -21.99 -14.25
CA VAL A 117 5.53 -21.74 -14.79
C VAL A 117 6.32 -23.05 -14.93
N CYS A 118 6.26 -23.94 -13.93
CA CYS A 118 7.09 -25.14 -13.89
C CYS A 118 6.34 -26.45 -13.62
N GLY A 119 5.02 -26.42 -13.43
CA GLY A 119 4.20 -27.59 -13.12
C GLY A 119 4.37 -28.16 -11.71
N GLY A 120 5.15 -27.50 -10.85
CA GLY A 120 5.34 -27.90 -9.45
C GLY A 120 4.08 -27.75 -8.59
N GLU A 121 4.10 -28.41 -7.43
CA GLU A 121 3.01 -28.33 -6.45
C GLU A 121 2.78 -26.91 -5.93
N LEU A 122 1.54 -26.64 -5.53
CA LEU A 122 1.10 -25.34 -5.03
C LEU A 122 0.56 -25.45 -3.60
N SER A 123 0.90 -24.48 -2.76
CA SER A 123 0.36 -24.33 -1.41
C SER A 123 -0.22 -22.93 -1.20
N ALA A 124 -1.06 -22.78 -0.17
CA ALA A 124 -1.53 -21.47 0.30
C ALA A 124 -0.71 -21.06 1.54
N ARG A 125 -0.56 -19.75 1.77
CA ARG A 125 -0.01 -19.25 3.03
C ARG A 125 -1.11 -19.08 4.06
N SER A 126 -0.84 -19.43 5.31
CA SER A 126 -1.82 -19.33 6.40
C SER A 126 -2.33 -17.91 6.61
N ASP A 127 -1.47 -16.89 6.52
CA ASP A 127 -1.86 -15.48 6.68
C ASP A 127 -2.72 -14.93 5.53
N ASP A 128 -2.63 -15.54 4.34
CA ASP A 128 -3.52 -15.22 3.22
C ASP A 128 -4.91 -15.83 3.39
N GLN A 129 -5.06 -16.83 4.24
CA GLN A 129 -6.34 -17.48 4.53
C GLN A 129 -7.00 -16.92 5.80
N ASP A 130 -6.33 -16.02 6.53
CA ASP A 130 -6.87 -15.34 7.71
C ASP A 130 -7.80 -14.20 7.28
N GLU A 131 -9.06 -14.56 7.03
CA GLU A 131 -10.09 -13.60 6.66
C GLU A 131 -10.32 -12.53 7.73
N GLU A 132 -10.15 -12.84 9.01
CA GLU A 132 -10.37 -11.88 10.10
C GLU A 132 -9.32 -10.78 10.05
N ALA A 133 -8.04 -11.14 9.95
CA ALA A 133 -6.94 -10.20 9.83
C ALA A 133 -7.00 -9.38 8.52
N ILE A 134 -7.43 -9.98 7.41
CA ILE A 134 -7.66 -9.27 6.15
C ILE A 134 -8.80 -8.26 6.32
N ASN A 135 -9.94 -8.68 6.86
CA ASN A 135 -11.10 -7.82 7.06
C ASN A 135 -10.82 -6.67 8.02
N LYS A 136 -10.04 -6.90 9.09
CA LYS A 136 -9.63 -5.85 10.03
C LYS A 136 -8.84 -4.75 9.32
N ARG A 137 -7.89 -5.14 8.44
CA ARG A 137 -7.10 -4.19 7.63
C ARG A 137 -7.96 -3.46 6.60
N HIS A 138 -8.82 -4.19 5.88
CA HIS A 138 -9.73 -3.60 4.88
C HIS A 138 -10.75 -2.65 5.51
N LYS A 139 -11.24 -2.92 6.72
CA LYS A 139 -12.12 -2.01 7.43
C LYS A 139 -11.47 -0.64 7.64
N ILE A 140 -10.19 -0.60 8.02
CA ILE A 140 -9.45 0.65 8.19
C ILE A 140 -9.18 1.32 6.83
N TYR A 141 -8.78 0.54 5.82
CA TYR A 141 -8.46 1.11 4.52
C TYR A 141 -9.69 1.76 3.86
N TYR A 142 -10.77 0.99 3.72
CA TYR A 142 -11.98 1.37 2.98
C TYR A 142 -12.94 2.28 3.77
N ASP A 143 -12.63 2.63 5.02
CA ASP A 143 -13.39 3.63 5.77
C ASP A 143 -13.10 5.04 5.21
N LYS A 144 -14.15 5.68 4.69
CA LYS A 144 -14.11 7.01 4.07
C LYS A 144 -14.27 8.15 5.06
N GLU A 145 -14.65 7.87 6.30
CA GLU A 145 -14.87 8.87 7.35
C GLU A 145 -13.60 9.06 8.17
N THR A 146 -13.00 7.96 8.63
CA THR A 146 -11.84 8.02 9.52
C THR A 146 -10.63 7.24 9.02
N GLY A 147 -10.80 6.40 8.00
CA GLY A 147 -9.78 5.48 7.52
C GLY A 147 -8.81 6.04 6.49
N THR A 148 -8.15 5.13 5.78
CA THR A 148 -7.14 5.50 4.77
C THR A 148 -7.77 6.21 3.57
N LEU A 149 -8.97 5.80 3.15
CA LEU A 149 -9.70 6.53 2.12
C LEU A 149 -10.08 7.96 2.55
N ALA A 150 -10.32 8.21 3.85
CA ALA A 150 -10.53 9.58 4.33
C ALA A 150 -9.30 10.47 4.09
N ALA A 151 -8.08 9.92 4.26
CA ALA A 151 -6.84 10.64 3.94
C ALA A 151 -6.71 10.93 2.43
N VAL A 152 -7.11 9.98 1.59
CA VAL A 152 -7.13 10.16 0.13
C VAL A 152 -8.12 11.27 -0.26
N GLU A 153 -9.33 11.28 0.32
CA GLU A 153 -10.31 12.34 0.08
C GLU A 153 -9.81 13.72 0.56
N PHE A 154 -9.09 13.78 1.68
CA PHE A 154 -8.40 14.99 2.11
C PHE A 154 -7.42 15.51 1.04
N PHE A 155 -6.55 14.65 0.49
CA PHE A 155 -5.60 15.08 -0.54
C PHE A 155 -6.28 15.47 -1.86
N LYS A 156 -7.40 14.84 -2.22
CA LYS A 156 -8.22 15.26 -3.38
C LYS A 156 -8.78 16.67 -3.19
N LYS A 157 -9.33 16.95 -2.00
CA LYS A 157 -9.83 18.28 -1.65
C LYS A 157 -8.71 19.31 -1.67
N LEU A 158 -7.59 19.03 -1.01
CA LEU A 158 -6.42 19.91 -0.99
C LEU A 158 -5.92 20.20 -2.42
N SER A 159 -5.85 19.18 -3.27
CA SER A 159 -5.45 19.32 -4.67
C SER A 159 -6.38 20.28 -5.41
N ALA A 160 -7.70 20.10 -5.28
CA ALA A 160 -8.68 20.97 -5.93
C ALA A 160 -8.59 22.43 -5.43
N GLU A 161 -8.37 22.63 -4.13
CA GLU A 161 -8.22 23.95 -3.51
C GLU A 161 -6.90 24.65 -3.86
N ASN A 162 -5.88 23.88 -4.24
CA ASN A 162 -4.52 24.36 -4.52
C ASN A 162 -4.11 24.11 -5.97
N ASN A 163 -5.02 24.42 -6.92
CA ASN A 163 -4.78 24.40 -8.36
C ASN A 163 -4.16 23.10 -8.89
N GLY A 164 -4.57 21.95 -8.33
CA GLY A 164 -4.09 20.63 -8.71
C GLY A 164 -2.81 20.17 -8.00
N SER A 165 -2.38 20.82 -6.90
CA SER A 165 -1.16 20.48 -6.17
C SER A 165 -1.44 20.01 -4.72
N PRO A 166 -1.07 18.78 -4.31
CA PRO A 166 -0.40 17.75 -5.12
C PRO A 166 -1.32 17.18 -6.21
N LYS A 167 -0.75 16.63 -7.29
CA LYS A 167 -1.55 15.94 -8.32
C LYS A 167 -2.02 14.60 -7.77
N VAL A 168 -3.34 14.38 -7.71
CA VAL A 168 -3.89 13.08 -7.29
C VAL A 168 -4.11 12.20 -8.51
N ILE A 169 -3.35 11.11 -8.61
CA ILE A 169 -3.46 10.11 -9.67
C ILE A 169 -4.27 8.93 -9.15
N ARG A 170 -5.30 8.55 -9.90
CA ARG A 170 -6.14 7.39 -9.62
C ARG A 170 -5.91 6.35 -10.72
N ILE A 171 -5.57 5.12 -10.34
CA ILE A 171 -5.25 4.05 -11.28
C ILE A 171 -6.01 2.77 -10.97
N ASP A 172 -6.64 2.20 -11.99
CA ASP A 172 -7.30 0.90 -11.87
C ASP A 172 -6.25 -0.17 -11.56
N GLY A 173 -6.39 -0.85 -10.42
CA GLY A 173 -5.52 -1.94 -10.00
C GLY A 173 -5.95 -3.31 -10.52
N LYS A 174 -7.06 -3.43 -11.26
CA LYS A 174 -7.52 -4.70 -11.83
C LYS A 174 -6.62 -5.25 -12.95
N PRO A 175 -6.02 -4.45 -13.83
CA PRO A 175 -5.17 -4.99 -14.89
C PRO A 175 -3.90 -5.67 -14.38
N GLY A 176 -3.14 -6.27 -15.31
CA GLY A 176 -1.84 -6.87 -15.00
C GLY A 176 -0.80 -5.81 -14.60
N VAL A 177 0.21 -6.20 -13.83
CA VAL A 177 1.25 -5.29 -13.30
C VAL A 177 1.86 -4.40 -14.38
N LYS A 178 2.17 -4.96 -15.55
CA LYS A 178 2.74 -4.22 -16.68
C LYS A 178 1.84 -3.06 -17.12
N GLU A 179 0.55 -3.32 -17.30
CA GLU A 179 -0.43 -2.33 -17.74
C GLU A 179 -0.66 -1.25 -16.67
N VAL A 180 -0.73 -1.65 -15.39
CA VAL A 180 -0.83 -0.69 -14.27
C VAL A 180 0.40 0.23 -14.23
N CYS A 181 1.61 -0.33 -14.42
CA CYS A 181 2.85 0.44 -14.47
C CYS A 181 2.90 1.41 -15.66
N GLU A 182 2.52 0.96 -16.85
CA GLU A 182 2.47 1.80 -18.05
C GLU A 182 1.47 2.95 -17.89
N ASN A 183 0.28 2.66 -17.35
CA ASN A 183 -0.74 3.67 -17.06
C ASN A 183 -0.30 4.69 -16.00
N LEU A 184 0.51 4.28 -15.02
CA LEU A 184 1.09 5.19 -14.02
C LEU A 184 2.18 6.06 -14.62
N ALA A 185 3.12 5.45 -15.33
CA ALA A 185 4.24 6.16 -15.94
C ALA A 185 3.78 7.24 -16.93
N ALA A 186 2.65 7.04 -17.62
CA ALA A 186 2.07 8.03 -18.53
C ALA A 186 1.47 9.26 -17.82
N GLN A 187 1.31 9.23 -16.49
CA GLN A 187 0.65 10.29 -15.71
C GLN A 187 1.58 11.04 -14.75
N LEU A 188 2.79 10.50 -14.50
CA LEU A 188 3.83 11.14 -13.71
C LEU A 188 4.50 12.24 -14.55
#